data_AF-A0A6I3DEF5-F1
#
_entry.id   AF-A0A6I3DEF5-F1
#
_cell.length_a   1.000
_cell.length_b   1.000
_cell.length_c   1.000
_cell.angle_alpha   90.00
_cell.angle_beta   90.00
_cell.angle_gamma   90.00
#
_symmetry.space_group_name_H-M   'P 1'
#
loop_
_entity.id
_entity.type
_entity.pdbx_description
1 polymer ?
#
loop_
_entity_poly.entity_id
_entity_poly.type
_entity_poly.pdbx_seq_one_letter_code
_entity_poly.pdbx_strand_id
1 'polypeptide(L)'
;MGTFFTFSIADDVEAERKAADVATACTILVDADERFSLYKPESETSRLNSNSLAWPEASPVQIEVQTLVSEWKNKTSGFFDPV
;
A
#
# COMPACT_ATOMS: atom_id res chain seq x y z
N MET A 1 6.42 -5.56 -3.19
CA MET A 1 7.30 -4.54 -2.59
C MET A 1 8.69 -5.16 -2.49
N GLY A 2 9.54 -4.93 -3.49
CA GLY A 2 10.85 -5.59 -3.64
C GLY A 2 11.94 -5.00 -2.75
N THR A 3 11.69 -4.90 -1.44
CA THR A 3 12.60 -4.31 -0.45
C THR A 3 12.40 -4.95 0.93
N PHE A 4 13.23 -4.56 1.91
CA PHE A 4 13.12 -4.96 3.32
C PHE A 4 12.56 -3.83 4.18
N PHE A 5 11.87 -4.20 5.26
CA PHE A 5 11.37 -3.29 6.29
C PHE A 5 12.06 -3.58 7.62
N THR A 6 12.42 -2.52 8.35
CA THR A 6 12.99 -2.63 9.70
C THR A 6 12.08 -1.90 10.68
N PHE A 7 11.68 -2.58 11.74
CA PHE A 7 10.89 -2.00 12.83
C PHE A 7 11.76 -1.83 14.06
N SER A 8 11.86 -0.60 14.57
CA SER A 8 12.54 -0.29 15.83
C SER A 8 11.49 -0.03 16.90
N ILE A 9 11.50 -0.82 17.97
CA ILE A 9 10.52 -0.73 19.08
C ILE A 9 11.30 -0.40 20.36
N ALA A 10 10.71 0.41 21.23
CA ALA A 10 11.33 0.82 22.48
C ALA A 10 11.70 -0.39 23.37
N ASP A 11 12.81 -0.27 24.10
CA ASP A 11 13.39 -1.38 24.87
C ASP A 11 12.50 -1.84 26.02
N ASP A 12 11.70 -0.94 26.59
CA ASP A 12 10.79 -1.16 27.72
C ASP A 12 9.50 -1.91 27.36
N VAL A 13 9.29 -2.24 26.09
CA VAL A 13 8.17 -3.10 25.66
C VAL A 13 8.54 -4.58 25.82
N GLU A 14 7.65 -5.34 26.45
CA GLU A 14 7.80 -6.79 26.64
C GLU A 14 8.01 -7.54 25.31
N ALA A 15 8.81 -8.61 25.35
CA ALA A 15 9.23 -9.33 24.14
C ALA A 15 8.05 -9.92 23.36
N GLU A 16 7.06 -10.48 24.05
CA GLU A 16 5.84 -11.03 23.44
C GLU A 16 5.04 -9.94 22.75
N ARG A 17 4.98 -8.74 23.35
CA ARG A 17 4.28 -7.61 22.75
C ARG A 17 5.00 -7.08 21.51
N LYS A 18 6.33 -6.95 21.56
CA LYS A 18 7.16 -6.62 20.39
C LYS A 18 6.90 -7.60 19.24
N ALA A 19 6.90 -8.90 19.52
CA ALA A 19 6.66 -9.92 18.50
C ALA A 19 5.25 -9.81 17.90
N ALA A 20 4.23 -9.56 18.72
CA ALA A 20 2.86 -9.36 18.26
C ALA A 20 2.73 -8.11 17.36
N ASP A 21 3.31 -6.98 17.77
CA ASP A 21 3.26 -5.73 17.01
C ASP A 21 3.98 -5.86 15.65
N VAL A 22 5.15 -6.53 15.62
CA VAL A 22 5.86 -6.83 14.36
C VAL A 22 5.01 -7.74 13.46
N ALA A 23 4.37 -8.77 14.01
CA ALA A 23 3.50 -9.65 13.23
C ALA A 23 2.33 -8.88 12.62
N THR A 24 1.69 -7.98 13.38
CA THR A 24 0.64 -7.10 12.86
C THR A 24 1.15 -6.18 11.76
N ALA A 25 2.31 -5.56 11.94
CA ALA A 25 2.91 -4.69 10.91
C ALA A 25 3.23 -5.46 9.62
N CYS A 26 3.74 -6.69 9.73
CA CYS A 26 3.98 -7.57 8.59
C CYS A 26 2.68 -7.89 7.85
N THR A 27 1.59 -8.18 8.56
CA THR A 27 0.27 -8.42 7.93
C THR A 27 -0.20 -7.21 7.13
N ILE A 28 -0.02 -6.00 7.66
CA ILE A 28 -0.36 -4.76 6.95
C ILE A 28 0.50 -4.60 5.67
N LEU A 29 1.79 -4.91 5.76
CA LEU A 29 2.67 -4.86 4.58
C LEU A 29 2.30 -5.90 3.52
N VAL A 30 1.85 -7.09 3.93
CA VAL A 30 1.36 -8.12 3.00
C VAL A 30 0.08 -7.64 2.29
N ASP A 31 -0.89 -7.10 3.05
CA ASP A 31 -2.11 -6.52 2.48
C ASP A 31 -1.80 -5.37 1.50
N ALA A 32 -0.85 -4.49 1.86
CA ALA A 32 -0.40 -3.43 0.97
C ALA A 32 0.24 -3.98 -0.32
N ASP A 33 1.02 -5.06 -0.23
CA ASP A 33 1.60 -5.69 -1.42
C ASP A 33 0.54 -6.35 -2.31
N GLU A 34 -0.47 -6.99 -1.73
CA GLU A 34 -1.61 -7.54 -2.45
C GLU A 34 -2.48 -6.45 -3.09
N ARG A 35 -2.50 -5.24 -2.54
CA ARG A 35 -3.27 -4.11 -3.10
C ARG A 35 -2.52 -3.37 -4.21
N PHE A 36 -1.26 -3.03 -3.97
CA PHE A 36 -0.53 -2.03 -4.75
C PHE A 36 0.54 -2.61 -5.70
N SER A 37 0.83 -3.89 -5.65
CA SER A 37 1.85 -4.49 -6.53
C SER A 37 1.40 -4.49 -7.99
N LEU A 38 2.24 -4.01 -8.91
CA LEU A 38 2.02 -4.14 -10.37
C LEU A 38 2.53 -5.47 -10.93
N TYR A 39 3.20 -6.28 -10.10
CA TYR A 39 3.82 -7.54 -10.52
C TYR A 39 2.95 -8.76 -10.22
N LYS A 40 1.89 -8.57 -9.42
CA LYS A 40 0.91 -9.58 -9.06
C LYS A 40 -0.36 -9.36 -9.89
N PRO A 41 -0.70 -10.24 -10.84
CA PRO A 41 -1.90 -10.08 -11.66
C PRO A 41 -3.21 -9.99 -10.85
N GLU A 42 -3.24 -10.66 -9.71
CA GLU A 42 -4.36 -10.69 -8.77
C GLU A 42 -4.49 -9.43 -7.91
N SER A 43 -3.47 -8.57 -7.90
CA SER A 43 -3.50 -7.38 -7.07
C SER A 43 -4.61 -6.43 -7.49
N GLU A 44 -5.12 -5.66 -6.53
CA GLU A 44 -6.18 -4.69 -6.81
C GLU A 44 -5.76 -3.68 -7.88
N THR A 45 -4.53 -3.15 -7.79
CA THR A 45 -4.00 -2.19 -8.77
C THR A 45 -3.84 -2.81 -10.16
N SER A 46 -3.32 -4.04 -10.27
CA SER A 46 -3.22 -4.73 -11.58
C SER A 46 -4.59 -4.98 -12.19
N ARG A 47 -5.58 -5.30 -11.36
CA ARG A 47 -6.97 -5.51 -11.81
C ARG A 47 -7.63 -4.22 -12.29
N LEU A 48 -7.39 -3.10 -11.60
CA LEU A 48 -7.84 -1.77 -12.05
C LEU A 48 -7.19 -1.38 -13.37
N ASN A 49 -5.86 -1.55 -13.49
CA ASN A 49 -5.13 -1.23 -14.72
C ASN A 49 -5.58 -2.06 -15.93
N SER A 50 -5.94 -3.32 -15.70
CA SER A 50 -6.50 -4.20 -16.74
C SER A 50 -7.99 -4.00 -17.00
N ASN A 51 -8.65 -3.08 -16.29
CA ASN A 51 -10.11 -2.88 -16.30
C ASN A 51 -10.92 -4.13 -15.91
N SER A 52 -10.30 -5.09 -15.21
CA SER A 52 -11.00 -6.27 -14.66
C SER A 52 -11.64 -6.00 -13.29
N LEU A 53 -11.34 -4.84 -12.70
CA LEU A 53 -12.04 -4.24 -11.57
C LEU A 53 -12.38 -2.79 -11.96
N ALA A 54 -13.60 -2.33 -11.66
CA ALA A 54 -13.99 -0.96 -11.93
C ALA A 54 -13.65 -0.05 -10.74
N TRP A 55 -13.28 1.20 -11.00
CA TRP A 55 -12.94 2.17 -9.95
C TRP A 55 -14.03 2.38 -8.87
N PRO A 56 -15.34 2.39 -9.18
CA PRO A 56 -16.38 2.47 -8.15
C PRO A 56 -16.45 1.25 -7.22
N GLU A 57 -15.85 0.12 -7.62
CA GLU A 57 -15.78 -1.12 -6.86
C GLU A 57 -14.43 -1.29 -6.15
N ALA A 58 -13.50 -0.33 -6.33
CA ALA A 58 -12.21 -0.35 -5.66
C ALA A 58 -12.37 -0.18 -4.15
N SER A 59 -11.39 -0.69 -3.41
CA SER A 59 -11.33 -0.55 -1.97
C SER A 59 -11.25 0.94 -1.57
N PRO A 60 -11.79 1.32 -0.40
CA PRO A 60 -11.71 2.68 0.09
C PRO A 60 -10.27 3.22 0.14
N VAL A 61 -9.31 2.36 0.51
CA VAL A 61 -7.89 2.71 0.57
C VAL A 61 -7.33 3.03 -0.81
N GLN A 62 -7.70 2.26 -1.84
CA GLN A 62 -7.27 2.52 -3.21
C GLN A 62 -7.83 3.85 -3.74
N ILE A 63 -9.10 4.15 -3.43
CA ILE A 63 -9.75 5.42 -3.80
C ILE A 63 -9.07 6.61 -3.10
N GLU A 64 -8.75 6.46 -1.82
CA GLU A 64 -8.02 7.47 -1.05
C GLU A 64 -6.64 7.73 -1.66
N VAL A 65 -5.85 6.68 -1.92
CA VAL A 65 -4.54 6.80 -2.56
C VAL A 65 -4.66 7.46 -3.93
N GLN A 66 -5.61 7.04 -4.76
CA GLN A 66 -5.84 7.63 -6.10
C GLN A 66 -6.14 9.14 -6.02
N THR A 67 -6.90 9.55 -4.99
CA THR A 67 -7.18 10.96 -4.72
C THR A 67 -5.88 11.71 -4.38
N LEU A 68 -5.07 11.16 -3.47
CA LEU A 68 -3.80 11.76 -3.06
C LEU A 68 -2.79 11.87 -4.21
N VAL A 69 -2.63 10.83 -5.05
CA VAL A 69 -1.72 10.92 -6.19
C VAL A 69 -2.20 11.92 -7.24
N SER A 70 -3.51 12.08 -7.43
CA SER A 70 -4.07 13.12 -8.30
C SER A 70 -3.77 14.52 -7.77
N GLU A 71 -3.88 14.74 -6.45
CA GLU A 71 -3.47 15.99 -5.83
C GLU A 71 -1.98 16.28 -6.00
N TRP A 72 -1.13 15.27 -5.82
CA TRP A 72 0.33 15.41 -5.98
C TRP A 72 0.72 15.73 -7.41
N LYS A 73 0.06 15.12 -8.41
CA LYS A 73 0.24 15.48 -9.82
C LYS A 73 -0.02 16.96 -10.05
N ASN A 74 -1.12 17.48 -9.51
CA ASN A 74 -1.46 18.90 -9.63
C ASN A 74 -0.45 19.80 -8.90
N LYS A 75 -0.10 19.47 -7.65
CA LYS A 75 0.86 20.25 -6.84
C LYS A 75 2.24 20.34 -7.49
N THR A 76 2.62 19.29 -8.23
CA THR A 76 3.93 19.21 -8.89
C THR A 76 3.87 19.59 -10.37
N SER A 77 2.74 20.10 -10.86
CA SER A 77 2.55 20.45 -12.28
C SER A 77 2.90 19.30 -13.22
N GLY A 78 2.58 18.07 -12.81
CA GLY A 78 2.85 16.85 -13.58
C GLY A 78 4.27 16.31 -13.47
N PHE A 79 5.16 16.91 -12.66
CA PHE A 79 6.48 16.31 -12.42
C PHE A 79 6.36 14.93 -11.75
N PHE A 80 5.42 14.79 -10.82
CA PHE A 80 4.95 13.48 -10.39
C PHE A 80 3.70 13.10 -11.21
N ASP A 81 3.75 11.99 -11.94
CA ASP A 81 2.61 11.42 -12.66
C ASP A 81 2.50 9.91 -12.34
N PRO A 82 1.41 9.44 -11.71
CA PRO A 82 1.23 8.04 -11.34
C PRO A 82 0.76 7.14 -12.51
N VAL A 83 0.58 7.71 -13.72
CA VAL A 83 0.03 7.03 -14.92
C VAL A 83 1.13 6.77 -15.94
#